data_AF-A0A2Z2KAM9-F1
#
_entry.id   AF-A0A2Z2KAM9-F1
#
_cell.length_a   1.000
_cell.length_b   1.000
_cell.length_c   1.000
_cell.angle_alpha   90.00
_cell.angle_beta   90.00
_cell.angle_gamma   90.00
#
_symmetry.space_group_name_H-M   'P 1'
#
loop_
_entity.id
_entity.type
_entity.pdbx_description
1 polymer ?
#
loop_
_entity_poly.entity_id
_entity_poly.type
_entity_poly.pdbx_seq_one_letter_code
_entity_poly.pdbx_strand_id
1 'polypeptide(L)'
;MKKILMIVLTITILIGGSLYFQNQSSYSEYVSMQNDKTISEELATVDNSPKDVKTENENPGNEEPPEDATIDDKRTFEDIALDKRLDEERKKNEKSYREKRIKGSSIRPTIEVPSHSIEDIIGIYKTVEAYMRENPDRFPEPADDGTRGNTDDPRIQHILYAGEKSGIIAGFENENLVAWEVKKLDGEYTNLLLGRKSAGEEWQVLSEGDVYQLREEISDGN
;
A
#
# COMPACT_ATOMS: atom_id res chain seq x y z
N MET A 1 -20.44 -32.01 33.59
CA MET A 1 -20.78 -32.08 32.15
C MET A 1 -20.60 -30.75 31.41
N LYS A 2 -21.17 -29.61 31.87
CA LYS A 2 -21.04 -28.31 31.16
C LYS A 2 -19.60 -27.78 30.99
N LYS A 3 -18.71 -28.01 31.96
CA LYS A 3 -17.30 -27.51 31.91
C LYS A 3 -16.43 -28.26 30.90
N ILE A 4 -16.67 -29.56 30.71
CA ILE A 4 -15.89 -30.38 29.75
C ILE A 4 -16.29 -30.03 28.32
N LEU A 5 -17.59 -29.78 28.07
CA LEU A 5 -18.10 -29.37 26.76
C LEU A 5 -17.49 -28.04 26.29
N MET A 6 -17.32 -27.05 27.20
CA MET A 6 -16.68 -25.79 26.86
C MET A 6 -15.21 -25.94 26.50
N ILE A 7 -14.46 -26.76 27.24
CA ILE A 7 -13.03 -26.98 26.95
C ILE A 7 -12.84 -27.63 25.57
N VAL A 8 -13.67 -28.61 25.22
CA VAL A 8 -13.63 -29.23 23.90
C VAL A 8 -13.95 -28.22 22.81
N LEU A 9 -14.99 -27.40 22.99
CA LEU A 9 -15.37 -26.38 22.01
C LEU A 9 -14.26 -25.34 21.74
N THR A 10 -13.57 -24.89 22.79
CA THR A 10 -12.47 -23.92 22.65
C THR A 10 -11.29 -24.52 21.91
N ILE A 11 -10.98 -25.80 22.15
CA ILE A 11 -9.89 -26.51 21.46
C ILE A 11 -10.26 -26.71 19.97
N THR A 12 -11.50 -27.04 19.65
CA THR A 12 -11.92 -27.18 18.24
C THR A 12 -11.90 -25.85 17.48
N ILE A 13 -12.24 -24.73 18.13
CA ILE A 13 -12.15 -23.38 17.52
C ILE A 13 -10.68 -22.98 17.30
N LEU A 14 -9.78 -23.29 18.24
CA LEU A 14 -8.35 -23.02 18.09
C LEU A 14 -7.70 -23.86 16.99
N ILE A 15 -8.04 -25.14 16.89
CA ILE A 15 -7.51 -26.05 15.84
C ILE A 15 -8.14 -25.73 14.48
N GLY A 16 -9.45 -25.45 14.42
CA GLY A 16 -10.13 -25.06 13.20
C GLY A 16 -9.69 -23.69 12.67
N GLY A 17 -9.45 -22.73 13.57
CA GLY A 17 -8.91 -21.42 13.22
C GLY A 17 -7.48 -21.49 12.69
N SER A 18 -6.61 -22.27 13.35
CA SER A 18 -5.22 -22.45 12.89
C SER A 18 -5.12 -23.17 11.54
N LEU A 19 -5.97 -24.15 11.26
CA LEU A 19 -6.05 -24.80 9.94
C LEU A 19 -6.64 -23.89 8.85
N TYR A 20 -7.60 -23.02 9.19
CA TYR A 20 -8.12 -22.02 8.25
C TYR A 20 -7.05 -20.98 7.87
N PHE A 21 -6.23 -20.54 8.85
CA PHE A 21 -5.10 -19.66 8.58
C PHE A 21 -3.96 -20.32 7.79
N GLN A 22 -3.74 -21.64 7.92
CA GLN A 22 -2.75 -22.36 7.12
C GLN A 22 -3.13 -22.47 5.63
N ASN A 23 -4.42 -22.63 5.31
CA ASN A 23 -4.89 -22.73 3.91
C ASN A 23 -5.09 -21.39 3.19
N GLN A 24 -5.07 -20.25 3.89
CA GLN A 24 -5.07 -18.90 3.29
C GLN A 24 -3.77 -18.13 3.57
N SER A 25 -2.74 -18.82 4.07
CA SER A 25 -1.45 -18.23 4.36
C SER A 25 -0.74 -17.87 3.06
N SER A 26 -0.69 -16.58 2.73
CA SER A 26 0.15 -16.01 1.68
C SER A 26 1.65 -16.29 1.87
N TYR A 27 2.06 -16.92 2.98
CA TYR A 27 3.40 -17.45 3.17
C TYR A 27 3.70 -18.66 2.27
N SER A 28 2.72 -19.53 1.96
CA SER A 28 2.94 -20.64 1.03
C SER A 28 3.07 -20.16 -0.41
N GLU A 29 2.37 -19.08 -0.76
CA GLU A 29 2.41 -18.44 -2.08
C GLU A 29 3.74 -17.67 -2.29
N TYR A 30 4.23 -16.97 -1.27
CA TYR A 30 5.53 -16.27 -1.31
C TYR A 30 6.74 -17.21 -1.38
N VAL A 31 6.69 -18.35 -0.67
CA VAL A 31 7.75 -19.39 -0.76
C VAL A 31 7.71 -20.10 -2.13
N SER A 32 6.54 -20.20 -2.78
CA SER A 32 6.45 -20.73 -4.14
C SER A 32 7.07 -19.80 -5.19
N MET A 33 6.95 -18.48 -5.02
CA MET A 33 7.55 -17.48 -5.91
C MET A 33 9.08 -17.38 -5.79
N GLN A 34 9.66 -17.66 -4.62
CA GLN A 34 11.12 -17.67 -4.46
C GLN A 34 11.80 -18.95 -4.97
N ASN A 35 11.08 -20.08 -5.07
CA ASN A 35 11.65 -21.37 -5.46
C ASN A 35 11.48 -21.73 -6.93
N ASP A 36 10.67 -21.00 -7.71
CA ASP A 36 10.43 -21.34 -9.12
C ASP A 36 11.47 -20.67 -10.05
N LYS A 37 12.71 -21.18 -9.99
CA LYS A 37 13.77 -20.85 -10.95
C LYS A 37 13.53 -21.44 -12.34
N THR A 38 12.42 -22.15 -12.53
CA THR A 38 12.11 -22.94 -13.72
C THR A 38 11.35 -22.16 -14.81
N ILE A 39 10.65 -21.08 -14.46
CA ILE A 39 9.85 -20.31 -15.44
C ILE A 39 10.73 -19.43 -16.35
N SER A 40 11.94 -19.06 -15.90
CA SER A 40 12.89 -18.29 -16.73
C SER A 40 13.55 -19.10 -17.85
N GLU A 41 13.55 -20.44 -17.80
CA GLU A 41 14.18 -21.26 -18.86
C GLU A 41 13.21 -21.68 -19.97
N GLU A 42 11.89 -21.72 -19.73
CA GLU A 42 10.91 -22.16 -20.75
C GLU A 42 10.57 -21.07 -21.80
N LEU A 43 10.86 -19.79 -21.50
CA LEU A 43 10.69 -18.68 -22.45
C LEU A 43 11.92 -18.41 -23.33
N ALA A 44 13.03 -19.13 -23.14
CA ALA A 44 14.28 -18.91 -23.88
C ALA A 44 14.50 -19.84 -25.08
N THR A 45 13.60 -20.81 -25.34
CA THR A 45 13.70 -21.69 -26.52
C THR A 45 12.38 -21.77 -27.28
N VAL A 46 12.07 -20.76 -28.09
CA VAL A 46 11.23 -20.94 -29.28
C VAL A 46 12.06 -20.58 -30.50
N ASP A 47 12.50 -21.67 -31.15
CA ASP A 47 13.37 -21.76 -32.31
C ASP A 47 12.70 -21.19 -33.57
N ASN A 48 13.51 -20.56 -34.43
CA ASN A 48 13.11 -19.93 -35.69
C ASN A 48 13.00 -20.98 -36.80
N SER A 49 11.79 -21.27 -37.31
CA SER A 49 11.54 -21.61 -38.72
C SER A 49 10.05 -21.70 -39.06
N PRO A 50 9.63 -21.32 -40.28
CA PRO A 50 8.23 -21.03 -40.60
C PRO A 50 7.47 -22.27 -41.09
N LYS A 51 6.20 -22.39 -40.70
CA LYS A 51 5.21 -23.21 -41.40
C LYS A 51 3.96 -22.40 -41.67
N ASP A 52 3.67 -22.25 -42.96
CA ASP A 52 2.45 -21.70 -43.54
C ASP A 52 1.18 -22.26 -42.90
N VAL A 53 0.32 -21.39 -42.37
CA VAL A 53 -1.13 -21.59 -42.37
C VAL A 53 -1.81 -20.25 -42.62
N LYS A 54 -2.44 -20.14 -43.79
CA LYS A 54 -3.41 -19.09 -44.12
C LYS A 54 -4.67 -19.27 -43.27
N THR A 55 -5.20 -18.18 -42.71
CA THR A 55 -6.62 -17.81 -42.86
C THR A 55 -6.90 -16.38 -42.36
N GLU A 56 -7.40 -15.57 -43.31
CA GLU A 56 -8.44 -14.55 -43.21
C GLU A 56 -8.28 -13.31 -42.30
N ASN A 57 -7.98 -12.21 -42.99
CA ASN A 57 -8.30 -10.81 -42.71
C ASN A 57 -9.59 -10.58 -41.89
N GLU A 58 -9.44 -9.95 -40.72
CA GLU A 58 -10.21 -8.74 -40.41
C GLU A 58 -9.23 -7.61 -40.07
N ASN A 59 -9.44 -6.47 -40.74
CA ASN A 59 -8.58 -5.30 -40.71
C ASN A 59 -8.63 -4.62 -39.33
N PRO A 60 -7.50 -4.36 -38.65
CA PRO A 60 -7.48 -3.55 -37.45
C PRO A 60 -7.67 -2.08 -37.86
N GLY A 61 -8.65 -1.40 -37.28
CA GLY A 61 -8.70 0.05 -37.34
C GLY A 61 -7.45 0.59 -36.67
N ASN A 62 -6.68 1.40 -37.40
CA ASN A 62 -5.61 2.24 -36.87
C ASN A 62 -6.19 3.13 -35.76
N GLU A 63 -5.98 2.75 -34.51
CA GLU A 63 -5.80 3.73 -33.44
C GLU A 63 -4.28 3.79 -33.21
N GLU A 64 -3.66 4.81 -33.80
CA GLU A 64 -2.31 5.22 -33.39
C GLU A 64 -2.32 5.40 -31.86
N PRO A 65 -1.36 4.83 -31.13
CA PRO A 65 -1.20 5.18 -29.72
C PRO A 65 -0.99 6.70 -29.65
N PRO A 66 -1.61 7.42 -28.70
CA PRO A 66 -1.35 8.83 -28.58
C PRO A 66 0.14 9.05 -28.32
N GLU A 67 0.84 9.56 -29.34
CA GLU A 67 2.17 10.16 -29.25
C GLU A 67 2.05 11.48 -28.49
N ASP A 68 1.81 11.41 -27.19
CA ASP A 68 2.30 12.43 -26.26
C ASP A 68 2.19 11.92 -24.83
N ALA A 69 3.14 11.07 -24.45
CA ALA A 69 3.41 10.83 -23.07
C ALA A 69 4.90 10.48 -22.97
N THR A 70 5.71 11.45 -22.59
CA THR A 70 6.98 11.19 -21.92
C THR A 70 6.68 10.47 -20.61
N ILE A 71 6.28 9.20 -20.68
CA ILE A 71 6.13 8.36 -19.49
C ILE A 71 7.48 7.69 -19.28
N ASP A 72 8.30 8.34 -18.48
CA ASP A 72 9.33 7.66 -17.72
C ASP A 72 8.61 6.81 -16.65
N ASP A 73 7.87 5.76 -17.08
CA ASP A 73 7.05 4.95 -16.19
C ASP A 73 7.96 4.05 -15.38
N LYS A 74 8.42 4.54 -14.22
CA LYS A 74 9.23 3.78 -13.26
C LYS A 74 8.47 2.59 -12.64
N ARG A 75 7.24 2.32 -13.07
CA ARG A 75 6.32 1.29 -12.53
C ARG A 75 6.56 -0.06 -13.19
N THR A 76 6.72 -1.10 -12.39
CA THR A 76 6.70 -2.49 -12.89
C THR A 76 5.27 -3.02 -13.05
N PHE A 77 5.11 -4.20 -13.66
CA PHE A 77 3.80 -4.85 -13.71
C PHE A 77 3.25 -5.17 -12.31
N GLU A 78 4.14 -5.51 -11.37
CA GLU A 78 3.80 -5.75 -9.97
C GLU A 78 3.32 -4.47 -9.29
N ASP A 79 3.95 -3.33 -9.58
CA ASP A 79 3.54 -2.02 -9.08
C ASP A 79 2.12 -1.66 -9.56
N ILE A 80 1.83 -1.84 -10.84
CA ILE A 80 0.50 -1.58 -11.42
C ILE A 80 -0.56 -2.48 -10.77
N ALA A 81 -0.24 -3.76 -10.56
CA ALA A 81 -1.14 -4.70 -9.91
C ALA A 81 -1.40 -4.33 -8.43
N LEU A 82 -0.37 -3.87 -7.72
CA LEU A 82 -0.50 -3.40 -6.34
C LEU A 82 -1.32 -2.11 -6.25
N ASP A 83 -1.07 -1.14 -7.13
CA ASP A 83 -1.81 0.12 -7.21
C ASP A 83 -3.31 -0.14 -7.39
N LYS A 84 -3.66 -1.07 -8.28
CA LYS A 84 -5.05 -1.50 -8.48
C LYS A 84 -5.66 -2.14 -7.22
N ARG A 85 -4.91 -3.01 -6.54
CA ARG A 85 -5.39 -3.65 -5.30
C ARG A 85 -5.61 -2.64 -4.17
N LEU A 86 -4.70 -1.67 -4.03
CA LEU A 86 -4.83 -0.58 -3.05
C LEU A 86 -6.08 0.26 -3.34
N ASP A 87 -6.33 0.61 -4.60
CA ASP A 87 -7.54 1.36 -5.00
C ASP A 87 -8.84 0.59 -4.70
N GLU A 88 -8.90 -0.71 -5.03
CA GLU A 88 -10.05 -1.56 -4.70
C GLU A 88 -10.29 -1.64 -3.19
N GLU A 89 -9.22 -1.71 -2.40
CA GLU A 89 -9.28 -1.77 -0.95
C GLU A 89 -9.73 -0.45 -0.32
N ARG A 90 -9.23 0.68 -0.80
CA ARG A 90 -9.68 2.03 -0.41
C ARG A 90 -11.17 2.18 -0.63
N LYS A 91 -11.67 1.84 -1.82
CA LYS A 91 -13.11 1.91 -2.15
C LYS A 91 -13.95 1.01 -1.23
N LYS A 92 -13.47 -0.20 -0.95
CA LYS A 92 -14.13 -1.13 -0.02
C LYS A 92 -14.15 -0.58 1.41
N ASN A 93 -13.07 0.07 1.84
CA ASN A 93 -12.92 0.68 3.16
C ASN A 93 -13.81 1.89 3.35
N GLU A 94 -13.86 2.80 2.37
CA GLU A 94 -14.80 3.93 2.38
C GLU A 94 -16.24 3.44 2.55
N LYS A 95 -16.64 2.44 1.75
CA LYS A 95 -17.97 1.84 1.83
C LYS A 95 -18.24 1.22 3.20
N SER A 96 -17.31 0.39 3.68
CA SER A 96 -17.46 -0.31 4.97
C SER A 96 -17.49 0.65 6.15
N TYR A 97 -16.70 1.72 6.09
CA TYR A 97 -16.70 2.76 7.11
C TYR A 97 -18.04 3.52 7.13
N ARG A 98 -18.56 3.90 5.96
CA ARG A 98 -19.87 4.57 5.87
C ARG A 98 -21.03 3.69 6.36
N GLU A 99 -20.98 2.40 6.07
CA GLU A 99 -22.05 1.46 6.45
C GLU A 99 -21.96 0.99 7.91
N LYS A 100 -20.73 0.75 8.41
CA LYS A 100 -20.50 -0.01 9.65
C LYS A 100 -19.53 0.67 10.61
N ARG A 101 -18.91 1.80 10.23
CA ARG A 101 -17.83 2.47 10.96
C ARG A 101 -16.62 1.57 11.23
N ILE A 102 -16.37 0.63 10.30
CA ILE A 102 -15.23 -0.29 10.36
C ILE A 102 -14.35 -0.04 9.14
N LYS A 103 -13.05 0.11 9.38
CA LYS A 103 -12.00 0.10 8.36
C LYS A 103 -11.09 -1.10 8.65
N GLY A 104 -10.59 -1.75 7.60
CA GLY A 104 -9.65 -2.85 7.74
C GLY A 104 -8.78 -2.96 6.51
N SER A 105 -7.62 -3.58 6.65
CA SER A 105 -6.71 -3.76 5.54
C SER A 105 -6.48 -5.24 5.29
N SER A 106 -6.47 -5.64 4.02
CA SER A 106 -6.06 -6.99 3.59
C SER A 106 -4.61 -7.01 3.12
N ILE A 107 -4.03 -5.83 2.88
CA ILE A 107 -2.63 -5.65 2.52
C ILE A 107 -1.81 -5.50 3.80
N ARG A 108 -0.98 -6.50 4.08
CA ARG A 108 -0.17 -6.50 5.29
C ARG A 108 1.15 -5.78 5.05
N PRO A 109 1.65 -5.04 6.06
CA PRO A 109 3.03 -4.62 6.08
C PRO A 109 3.98 -5.78 5.88
N THR A 110 5.02 -5.55 5.07
CA THR A 110 6.13 -6.47 4.81
C THR A 110 7.32 -6.20 5.72
N ILE A 111 7.29 -5.10 6.48
CA ILE A 111 8.27 -4.70 7.48
C ILE A 111 7.57 -4.40 8.81
N GLU A 112 8.34 -4.42 9.90
CA GLU A 112 7.85 -3.97 11.20
C GLU A 112 7.55 -2.47 11.16
N VAL A 113 6.29 -2.12 11.41
CA VAL A 113 5.82 -0.73 11.52
C VAL A 113 5.76 -0.37 13.01
N PRO A 114 6.39 0.74 13.44
CA PRO A 114 6.34 1.20 14.82
C PRO A 114 4.90 1.38 15.30
N SER A 115 4.64 0.92 16.52
CA SER A 115 3.37 1.19 17.19
C SER A 115 3.38 2.61 17.76
N HIS A 116 2.36 3.38 17.43
CA HIS A 116 2.18 4.74 17.93
C HIS A 116 1.32 4.74 19.19
N SER A 117 1.66 5.58 20.18
CA SER A 117 0.83 5.79 21.37
C SER A 117 -0.48 6.50 21.02
N ILE A 118 -1.43 6.53 21.96
CA ILE A 118 -2.69 7.27 21.77
C ILE A 118 -2.41 8.76 21.58
N GLU A 119 -1.46 9.30 22.33
CA GLU A 119 -1.02 10.69 22.25
C GLU A 119 -0.42 10.99 20.87
N ASP A 120 0.40 10.07 20.35
CA ASP A 120 0.97 10.19 19.01
C ASP A 120 -0.12 10.20 17.94
N ILE A 121 -1.07 9.26 18.03
CA ILE A 121 -2.21 9.18 17.10
C ILE A 121 -2.99 10.50 17.12
N ILE A 122 -3.31 11.06 18.30
CA ILE A 122 -3.99 12.34 18.41
C ILE A 122 -3.18 13.47 17.75
N GLY A 123 -1.87 13.50 17.96
CA GLY A 123 -0.97 14.49 17.36
C GLY A 123 -0.95 14.39 15.83
N ILE A 124 -0.85 13.18 15.30
CA ILE A 124 -0.91 12.89 13.86
C ILE A 124 -2.24 13.37 13.27
N TYR A 125 -3.38 12.99 13.87
CA TYR A 125 -4.70 13.42 13.41
C TYR A 125 -4.84 14.93 13.36
N LYS A 126 -4.42 15.64 14.42
CA LYS A 126 -4.46 17.10 14.47
C LYS A 126 -3.62 17.74 13.38
N THR A 127 -2.43 17.19 13.12
CA THR A 127 -1.50 17.70 12.11
C THR A 127 -2.06 17.52 10.71
N VAL A 128 -2.63 16.34 10.42
CA VAL A 128 -3.30 16.05 9.15
C VAL A 128 -4.50 16.98 8.95
N GLU A 129 -5.33 17.17 9.98
CA GLU A 129 -6.48 18.09 9.89
C GLU A 129 -6.07 19.54 9.66
N ALA A 130 -5.02 20.01 10.32
CA ALA A 130 -4.48 21.34 10.11
C ALA A 130 -3.99 21.51 8.67
N TYR A 131 -3.19 20.56 8.18
CA TYR A 131 -2.69 20.58 6.80
C TYR A 131 -3.81 20.59 5.76
N MET A 132 -4.84 19.75 5.92
CA MET A 132 -5.97 19.71 4.99
C MET A 132 -6.77 21.01 5.01
N ARG A 133 -6.99 21.62 6.19
CA ARG A 133 -7.68 22.91 6.34
C ARG A 133 -6.90 24.06 5.70
N GLU A 134 -5.57 24.01 5.78
CA GLU A 134 -4.70 25.01 5.15
C GLU A 134 -4.61 24.87 3.62
N ASN A 135 -5.02 23.71 3.08
CA ASN A 135 -5.02 23.39 1.64
C ASN A 135 -6.43 23.00 1.13
N PRO A 136 -7.45 23.87 1.30
CA PRO A 136 -8.85 23.54 1.05
C PRO A 136 -9.21 23.43 -0.44
N ASP A 137 -8.34 23.90 -1.34
CA ASP A 137 -8.43 23.74 -2.78
C ASP A 137 -8.11 22.32 -3.25
N ARG A 138 -7.46 21.52 -2.40
CA ARG A 138 -7.04 20.15 -2.69
C ARG A 138 -7.75 19.10 -1.85
N PHE A 139 -8.15 19.44 -0.63
CA PHE A 139 -8.70 18.48 0.33
C PHE A 139 -10.11 18.84 0.80
N PRO A 140 -10.97 17.84 1.06
CA PRO A 140 -12.29 18.07 1.62
C PRO A 140 -12.20 18.46 3.11
N GLU A 141 -12.97 19.47 3.52
CA GLU A 141 -13.18 19.83 4.93
C GLU A 141 -14.68 19.76 5.31
N PRO A 142 -15.06 18.99 6.36
CA PRO A 142 -14.22 18.11 7.18
C PRO A 142 -13.84 16.82 6.44
N ALA A 143 -12.65 16.29 6.73
CA ALA A 143 -12.21 15.01 6.19
C ALA A 143 -13.09 13.85 6.70
N ASP A 144 -13.53 12.96 5.80
CA ASP A 144 -14.22 11.72 6.18
C ASP A 144 -13.18 10.74 6.73
N ASP A 145 -13.34 10.27 7.96
CA ASP A 145 -12.45 9.27 8.58
C ASP A 145 -12.36 7.97 7.76
N GLY A 146 -13.34 7.66 6.91
CA GLY A 146 -13.27 6.56 5.96
C GLY A 146 -12.28 6.78 4.82
N THR A 147 -11.84 8.02 4.61
CA THR A 147 -10.98 8.48 3.51
C THR A 147 -9.59 8.93 3.97
N ARG A 148 -9.23 8.66 5.23
CA ARG A 148 -7.90 8.92 5.79
C ARG A 148 -7.45 7.79 6.71
N GLY A 149 -6.16 7.69 6.98
CA GLY A 149 -5.60 6.69 7.91
C GLY A 149 -4.13 6.41 7.67
N ASN A 150 -3.54 5.51 8.46
CA ASN A 150 -2.23 4.96 8.14
C ASN A 150 -2.21 4.39 6.71
N THR A 151 -1.09 4.56 6.02
CA THR A 151 -0.91 3.97 4.69
C THR A 151 -0.83 2.45 4.77
N ASP A 152 -1.55 1.78 3.87
CA ASP A 152 -1.49 0.34 3.67
C ASP A 152 -0.49 -0.04 2.57
N ASP A 153 0.16 0.94 1.92
CA ASP A 153 1.14 0.67 0.86
C ASP A 153 2.48 0.16 1.45
N PRO A 154 2.84 -1.11 1.22
CA PRO A 154 4.07 -1.69 1.77
C PRO A 154 5.32 -1.02 1.22
N ARG A 155 5.27 -0.42 0.02
CA ARG A 155 6.42 0.27 -0.58
C ARG A 155 6.75 1.55 0.18
N ILE A 156 5.74 2.31 0.60
CA ILE A 156 5.95 3.51 1.43
C ILE A 156 6.50 3.13 2.80
N GLN A 157 5.99 2.06 3.39
CA GLN A 157 6.49 1.54 4.67
C GLN A 157 7.97 1.10 4.56
N HIS A 158 8.34 0.45 3.45
CA HIS A 158 9.74 0.11 3.18
C HIS A 158 10.65 1.32 3.03
N ILE A 159 10.18 2.38 2.38
CA ILE A 159 10.94 3.62 2.24
C ILE A 159 11.13 4.28 3.62
N LEU A 160 10.08 4.32 4.44
CA LEU A 160 10.13 4.99 5.74
C LEU A 160 10.99 4.28 6.78
N TYR A 161 10.86 2.95 6.86
CA TYR A 161 11.46 2.15 7.92
C TYR A 161 12.68 1.37 7.43
N ALA A 162 13.27 1.79 6.32
CA ALA A 162 14.57 1.31 5.87
C ALA A 162 15.65 1.51 6.95
N GLY A 163 16.62 0.60 6.99
CA GLY A 163 17.72 0.66 7.95
C GLY A 163 18.61 1.89 7.77
N GLU A 164 18.81 2.33 6.52
CA GLU A 164 19.48 3.58 6.19
C GLU A 164 18.45 4.60 5.71
N LYS A 165 18.45 5.78 6.34
CA LYS A 165 17.57 6.90 5.99
C LYS A 165 18.36 8.00 5.30
N SER A 166 17.76 8.59 4.28
CA SER A 166 18.33 9.69 3.49
C SER A 166 17.25 10.72 3.15
N GLY A 167 17.64 11.79 2.48
CA GLY A 167 16.73 12.84 2.02
C GLY A 167 15.95 13.49 3.16
N ILE A 168 14.66 13.72 2.92
CA ILE A 168 13.78 14.45 3.84
C ILE A 168 13.58 13.76 5.21
N ILE A 169 13.81 12.45 5.28
CA ILE A 169 13.70 11.66 6.52
C ILE A 169 15.04 11.44 7.22
N ALA A 170 16.12 12.06 6.74
CA ALA A 170 17.43 11.96 7.38
C ALA A 170 17.39 12.49 8.82
N GLY A 171 17.92 11.70 9.75
CA GLY A 171 17.99 12.05 11.17
C GLY A 171 16.68 11.91 11.96
N PHE A 172 15.65 11.28 11.39
CA PHE A 172 14.45 10.89 12.14
C PHE A 172 14.54 9.42 12.58
N GLU A 173 14.06 9.15 13.79
CA GLU A 173 13.88 7.78 14.30
C GLU A 173 12.56 7.19 13.76
N ASN A 174 12.42 5.85 13.71
CA ASN A 174 11.28 5.18 13.06
C ASN A 174 9.93 5.54 13.71
N GLU A 175 9.92 5.62 15.02
CA GLU A 175 8.82 5.91 15.95
C GLU A 175 8.35 7.37 15.85
N ASN A 176 9.17 8.18 15.18
CA ASN A 176 8.94 9.59 14.92
C ASN A 176 8.63 9.85 13.44
N LEU A 177 8.27 8.81 12.67
CA LEU A 177 7.87 8.87 11.27
C LEU A 177 6.59 8.07 11.04
N VAL A 178 5.68 8.65 10.26
CA VAL A 178 4.47 7.96 9.80
C VAL A 178 4.06 8.46 8.41
N ALA A 179 3.56 7.55 7.57
CA ALA A 179 2.83 7.93 6.37
C ALA A 179 1.33 7.79 6.61
N TRP A 180 0.62 8.87 6.35
CA TRP A 180 -0.82 8.97 6.52
C TRP A 180 -1.47 9.22 5.17
N GLU A 181 -2.28 8.27 4.73
CA GLU A 181 -3.04 8.36 3.49
C GLU A 181 -4.26 9.29 3.68
N VAL A 182 -4.52 10.14 2.70
CA VAL A 182 -5.68 11.05 2.65
C VAL A 182 -6.25 11.12 1.23
N LYS A 183 -7.56 11.33 1.11
CA LYS A 183 -8.25 11.51 -0.17
C LYS A 183 -8.33 12.99 -0.55
N LYS A 184 -7.93 13.30 -1.78
CA LYS A 184 -8.06 14.63 -2.42
C LYS A 184 -9.49 14.85 -2.93
N LEU A 185 -9.79 16.10 -3.33
CA LEU A 185 -11.08 16.49 -3.89
C LEU A 185 -11.40 15.85 -5.25
N ASP A 186 -10.37 15.57 -6.06
CA ASP A 186 -10.50 14.84 -7.33
C ASP A 186 -10.84 13.34 -7.13
N GLY A 187 -10.79 12.86 -5.89
CA GLY A 187 -11.08 11.49 -5.50
C GLY A 187 -9.86 10.58 -5.49
N GLU A 188 -8.69 11.06 -5.89
CA GLU A 188 -7.44 10.34 -5.76
C GLU A 188 -6.95 10.32 -4.32
N TYR A 189 -6.08 9.36 -4.02
CA TYR A 189 -5.41 9.25 -2.74
C TYR A 189 -3.96 9.69 -2.85
N THR A 190 -3.48 10.34 -1.80
CA THR A 190 -2.08 10.76 -1.63
C THR A 190 -1.63 10.41 -0.23
N ASN A 191 -0.32 10.43 0.02
CA ASN A 191 0.24 10.19 1.33
C ASN A 191 0.87 11.47 1.85
N LEU A 192 0.53 11.81 3.08
CA LEU A 192 1.26 12.78 3.87
C LEU A 192 2.33 12.03 4.63
N LEU A 193 3.58 12.42 4.44
CA LEU A 193 4.68 11.97 5.27
C LEU A 193 4.79 12.92 6.46
N LEU A 194 4.62 12.39 7.67
CA LEU A 194 4.75 13.16 8.89
C LEU A 194 5.99 12.73 9.67
N GLY A 195 6.59 13.71 10.35
CA GLY A 195 7.67 13.45 11.29
C GLY A 195 7.69 14.42 12.46
N ARG A 196 8.43 14.04 13.50
CA ARG A 196 8.79 14.89 14.64
C ARG A 196 10.23 14.61 15.07
N LYS A 197 10.91 15.53 15.75
CA LYS A 197 12.32 15.31 16.12
C LYS A 197 12.50 14.46 17.36
N SER A 198 11.54 14.48 18.29
CA SER A 198 11.59 13.67 19.49
C SER A 198 10.19 13.43 20.07
N ALA A 199 10.08 12.46 20.98
CA ALA A 199 8.83 12.21 21.68
C ALA A 199 8.38 13.45 22.49
N GLY A 200 7.13 13.86 22.31
CA GLY A 200 6.56 15.05 22.95
C GLY A 200 6.69 16.34 22.14
N GLU A 201 7.45 16.34 21.04
CA GLU A 201 7.40 17.41 20.04
C GLU A 201 6.19 17.26 19.11
N GLU A 202 5.82 18.37 18.48
CA GLU A 202 4.73 18.42 17.52
C GLU A 202 5.07 17.67 16.24
N TRP A 203 4.07 16.96 15.70
CA TRP A 203 4.15 16.36 14.38
C TRP A 203 4.05 17.43 13.31
N GLN A 204 4.75 17.23 12.20
CA GLN A 204 4.75 18.12 11.05
C GLN A 204 4.64 17.31 9.77
N VAL A 205 3.93 17.84 8.76
CA VAL A 205 3.96 17.29 7.41
C VAL A 205 5.31 17.66 6.79
N LEU A 206 6.09 16.65 6.46
CA LEU A 206 7.38 16.78 5.78
C LEU A 206 7.18 16.87 4.27
N SER A 207 6.32 16.01 3.73
CA SER A 207 6.04 15.92 2.30
C SER A 207 4.63 15.38 2.02
N GLU A 208 4.14 15.63 0.81
CA GLU A 208 2.93 15.03 0.26
C GLU A 208 3.27 14.41 -1.11
N GLY A 209 2.88 13.15 -1.32
CA GLY A 209 2.98 12.55 -2.64
C GLY A 209 2.49 11.11 -2.71
N ASP A 210 2.49 10.57 -3.94
CA ASP A 210 2.41 9.13 -4.15
C ASP A 210 3.75 8.44 -3.82
N VAL A 211 3.77 7.11 -3.90
CA VAL A 211 4.99 6.33 -3.58
C VAL A 211 6.19 6.70 -4.46
N TYR A 212 5.98 7.11 -5.70
CA TYR A 212 7.05 7.39 -6.65
C TYR A 212 7.64 8.79 -6.40
N GLN A 213 6.77 9.77 -6.16
CA GLN A 213 7.16 11.11 -5.74
C GLN A 213 7.91 11.09 -4.40
N LEU A 214 7.36 10.40 -3.40
CA LEU A 214 8.00 10.28 -2.09
C LEU A 214 9.33 9.52 -2.15
N ARG A 215 9.45 8.53 -3.05
CA ARG A 215 10.72 7.82 -3.25
C ARG A 215 11.81 8.76 -3.75
N GLU A 216 11.50 9.67 -4.66
CA GLU A 216 12.46 10.65 -5.19
C GLU A 216 12.93 11.60 -4.09
N GLU A 217 12.00 12.20 -3.34
CA GLU A 217 12.35 13.13 -2.25
C GLU A 217 13.16 12.51 -1.11
N ILE A 218 13.02 11.19 -0.91
CA ILE A 218 13.77 10.44 0.09
C ILE A 218 15.12 9.97 -0.48
N SER A 219 15.21 9.71 -1.78
CA SER A 219 16.45 9.23 -2.43
C SER A 219 17.43 10.34 -2.79
N ASP A 220 16.97 11.57 -3.02
CA ASP A 220 17.78 12.71 -3.49
C ASP A 220 18.65 13.37 -2.39
N GLY A 221 18.88 12.69 -1.27
CA GLY A 221 19.75 13.16 -0.19
C GLY A 221 21.26 13.03 -0.41
N ASN A 222 21.73 12.87 -1.66
CA ASN A 222 23.15 12.73 -2.02
C ASN A 222 23.65 13.84 -2.94
#